data_AF-A0A956BGL8-F1
#
_entry.id   AF-A0A956BGL8-F1
#
_cell.length_a   1.000
_cell.length_b   1.000
_cell.length_c   1.000
_cell.angle_alpha   90.00
_cell.angle_beta   90.00
_cell.angle_gamma   90.00
#
_symmetry.space_group_name_H-M   'P 1'
#
loop_
_entity.id
_entity.type
_entity.pdbx_description
1 polymer ?
#
loop_
_entity_poly.entity_id
_entity_poly.type
_entity_poly.pdbx_seq_one_letter_code
_entity_poly.pdbx_strand_id
1 'polypeptide(L)' 'MKKRTWTRILGLLLLAGSLTGCFGQTQTRGARSLIPLMDEDSDEIWVYIDTDDALANGVYRCTAAGGDVICRKARLID' A
#
# COMPACT_ATOMS: atom_id res chain seq x y z
N MET A 1 -44.00 -22.61 32.84
CA MET A 1 -43.49 -21.45 32.06
C MET A 1 -41.99 -21.29 32.33
N LYS A 2 -41.12 -21.68 31.39
CA LYS A 2 -39.65 -21.72 31.54
C LYS A 2 -39.06 -20.61 30.65
N LYS A 3 -38.56 -19.52 31.24
CA LYS A 3 -37.89 -18.43 30.53
C LYS A 3 -36.46 -18.29 31.05
N ARG A 4 -35.54 -17.90 30.15
CA ARG A 4 -34.20 -17.33 30.38
C ARG A 4 -33.01 -18.30 30.39
N THR A 5 -32.54 -18.64 29.19
CA THR A 5 -31.14 -19.09 28.94
C THR A 5 -30.60 -18.59 27.60
N TRP A 6 -31.17 -17.54 27.00
CA TRP A 6 -30.81 -17.08 25.65
C TRP A 6 -29.88 -15.86 25.62
N THR A 7 -29.52 -15.29 26.78
CA THR A 7 -28.72 -14.05 26.84
C THR A 7 -27.21 -14.30 26.77
N ARG A 8 -26.75 -15.55 26.88
CA ARG A 8 -25.30 -15.86 26.92
C ARG A 8 -24.67 -16.13 25.55
N ILE A 9 -25.47 -16.36 24.51
CA ILE A 9 -24.97 -16.70 23.18
C ILE A 9 -24.59 -15.44 22.38
N LEU A 10 -25.27 -14.31 22.61
CA LEU A 10 -24.99 -13.06 21.89
C LEU A 10 -23.64 -12.42 22.26
N GLY A 11 -23.16 -12.62 23.49
CA GLY A 11 -21.91 -12.01 23.97
C GLY A 11 -20.65 -12.61 23.34
N LEU A 12 -20.69 -13.88 22.90
CA LEU A 12 -19.53 -14.56 22.32
C LEU A 12 -19.30 -14.19 20.84
N LEU A 13 -20.33 -13.76 20.11
CA LEU A 13 -20.22 -13.40 18.70
C LEU A 13 -19.59 -12.02 18.47
N LEU A 14 -19.64 -11.12 19.45
CA LEU A 14 -19.09 -9.76 19.34
C LEU A 14 -17.57 -9.71 19.53
N LEU A 15 -16.94 -10.70 20.19
CA LEU A 15 -15.48 -10.70 20.39
C LEU A 15 -14.68 -11.24 19.20
N ALA A 16 -15.31 -11.95 18.26
CA ALA A 16 -14.61 -12.56 17.11
C ALA A 16 -14.29 -11.56 15.97
N GLY A 17 -14.81 -10.33 16.02
CA GLY A 17 -14.66 -9.33 14.94
C GLY A 17 -13.39 -8.47 15.00
N SER A 18 -12.52 -8.65 15.98
CA SER A 18 -11.36 -7.77 16.19
C SER A 18 -10.05 -8.23 15.53
N LEU A 19 -10.03 -9.39 14.86
CA LEU A 19 -8.82 -10.00 14.32
C LEU A 19 -8.53 -9.68 12.83
N THR A 20 -9.39 -8.94 12.14
CA THR A 20 -9.26 -8.70 10.68
C THR A 20 -8.63 -7.35 10.31
N GLY A 21 -7.86 -6.72 11.20
CA GLY A 21 -7.38 -5.35 10.99
C GLY A 21 -5.86 -5.12 10.90
N CYS A 22 -5.01 -6.10 11.19
CA CYS A 22 -3.55 -5.92 11.17
C CYS A 22 -2.92 -6.54 9.91
N PHE A 23 -3.34 -6.09 8.73
CA PHE A 23 -2.44 -6.17 7.58
C PHE A 23 -1.46 -5.01 7.75
N GLY A 24 -0.24 -5.31 8.20
CA GLY A 24 0.80 -4.31 8.38
C GLY A 24 0.94 -3.49 7.10
N GLN A 25 0.77 -2.17 7.22
CA GLN A 25 1.00 -1.28 6.09
C GLN A 25 2.47 -1.43 5.69
N THR A 26 2.73 -1.71 4.41
CA THR A 26 4.08 -1.71 3.85
C THR A 26 4.76 -0.40 4.21
N GLN A 27 5.87 -0.47 4.96
CA GLN A 27 6.65 0.71 5.31
C GLN A 27 7.68 1.00 4.24
N THR A 28 7.66 2.23 3.74
CA THR A 28 8.74 2.74 2.90
C THR A 28 9.96 3.02 3.77
N ARG A 29 11.05 2.30 3.49
CA ARG A 29 12.36 2.50 4.12
C ARG A 29 13.11 3.67 3.49
N GLY A 30 12.87 3.90 2.20
CA GLY A 30 13.43 5.04 1.49
C GLY A 30 12.87 5.18 0.07
N ALA A 31 12.97 6.39 -0.47
CA ALA A 31 12.64 6.69 -1.85
C ALA A 31 13.70 7.64 -2.43
N ARG A 32 14.15 7.38 -3.66
CA ARG A 32 15.12 8.22 -4.36
C ARG A 32 14.67 8.46 -5.80
N SER A 33 14.74 9.71 -6.23
CA SER A 33 14.58 10.05 -7.64
C SER A 33 15.76 9.48 -8.42
N LEU A 34 15.45 8.79 -9.52
CA LEU A 34 16.39 8.46 -10.57
C LEU A 34 16.27 9.61 -11.56
N ILE A 35 17.08 10.66 -11.40
CA ILE A 35 17.05 11.82 -12.30
C ILE A 35 17.37 11.27 -13.70
N PRO A 36 16.40 11.26 -14.63
CA PRO A 36 16.71 10.86 -15.99
C PRO A 36 17.66 11.90 -16.57
N LEU A 37 18.66 11.46 -17.33
CA LEU A 37 19.55 12.34 -18.09
C LEU A 37 18.83 13.09 -19.23
N MET A 38 17.50 13.04 -19.28
CA MET A 38 16.68 13.55 -20.37
C MET A 38 15.73 14.63 -19.85
N ASP A 39 15.68 15.71 -20.62
CA ASP A 39 14.91 16.96 -20.49
C ASP A 39 14.19 17.23 -19.16
N GLU A 40 14.56 18.36 -18.56
CA GLU A 40 13.96 18.98 -17.37
C GLU A 40 12.43 19.19 -17.49
N ASP A 41 11.89 19.11 -18.72
CA ASP A 41 10.47 19.27 -19.09
C ASP A 41 9.68 17.94 -19.21
N SER A 42 10.24 16.80 -18.81
CA SER A 42 9.50 15.52 -18.81
C SER A 42 8.47 15.46 -17.67
N ASP A 43 7.18 15.34 -18.01
CA ASP A 43 6.08 15.03 -17.07
C ASP A 43 6.24 13.65 -16.38
N GLU A 44 7.23 12.87 -16.79
CA GLU A 44 7.58 11.56 -16.21
C GLU A 44 8.81 11.65 -15.30
N ILE A 45 8.68 11.19 -14.06
CA ILE A 45 9.76 11.05 -13.08
C ILE A 45 9.97 9.58 -12.77
N TRP A 46 11.23 9.14 -12.75
CA TRP A 46 11.60 7.79 -12.36
C TRP A 46 12.04 7.77 -10.91
N VAL A 47 11.51 6.84 -10.11
CA VAL A 47 11.78 6.75 -8.67
C VAL A 47 12.10 5.32 -8.31
N TYR A 48 13.15 5.11 -7.51
CA TYR A 48 13.38 3.82 -6.85
C TYR A 48 12.78 3.87 -5.45
N ILE A 49 11.89 2.92 -5.15
CA ILE A 49 11.22 2.78 -3.85
C ILE A 49 11.75 1.52 -3.17
N ASP A 50 12.24 1.71 -1.95
CA ASP A 50 12.64 0.64 -1.04
C ASP A 50 11.66 0.58 0.15
N THR A 51 11.13 -0.62 0.38
CA THR A 51 10.13 -0.94 1.37
C THR A 51 10.50 -2.24 2.09
N ASP A 52 9.77 -2.55 3.15
CA ASP A 52 9.85 -3.84 3.82
C ASP A 52 9.19 -5.00 3.06
N ASP A 53 8.32 -4.69 2.09
CA ASP A 53 7.74 -5.67 1.17
C ASP A 53 8.61 -5.78 -0.10
N ALA A 54 9.30 -6.92 -0.24
CA ALA A 54 10.12 -7.22 -1.40
C ALA A 54 9.34 -7.14 -2.74
N LEU A 55 8.02 -7.37 -2.73
CA LEU A 55 7.17 -7.26 -3.92
C LEU A 55 6.87 -5.80 -4.29
N ALA A 56 6.90 -4.88 -3.32
CA ALA A 56 6.74 -3.45 -3.56
C ALA A 56 8.08 -2.75 -3.89
N ASN A 57 9.21 -3.39 -3.63
CA ASN A 57 10.53 -2.82 -3.96
C ASN A 57 10.77 -2.75 -5.47
N GLY A 58 11.31 -1.62 -5.94
CA GLY A 58 11.74 -1.50 -7.33
C GLY A 58 11.67 -0.09 -7.90
N VAL A 59 11.78 -0.02 -9.22
CA VAL A 59 11.68 1.22 -9.98
C VAL A 59 10.23 1.49 -10.36
N TYR A 60 9.82 2.73 -10.23
CA TYR A 60 8.51 3.23 -10.58
C TYR A 60 8.66 4.38 -11.56
N ARG A 61 7.76 4.41 -12.55
CA ARG A 61 7.54 5.57 -13.40
C ARG A 61 6.32 6.30 -12.89
N CYS A 62 6.51 7.54 -12.49
CA CYS A 62 5.46 8.39 -11.92
C CYS A 62 5.15 9.54 -12.86
N THR A 63 3.87 9.84 -13.05
CA THR A 63 3.38 10.94 -13.89
C THR A 63 2.37 11.76 -13.12
N ALA A 64 2.45 13.08 -13.23
CA ALA A 64 1.41 13.97 -12.72
C ALA A 64 0.28 14.06 -13.78
N ALA A 65 -0.93 13.67 -13.44
CA ALA A 65 -2.08 13.76 -14.34
C ALA A 65 -3.31 14.27 -13.57
N GLY A 66 -3.84 15.41 -13.99
CA GLY A 66 -5.07 15.97 -13.39
C GLY A 66 -4.95 16.36 -11.91
N GLY A 67 -3.73 16.60 -11.41
CA GLY A 67 -3.46 16.93 -9.99
C GLY A 67 -3.07 15.72 -9.13
N ASP A 68 -3.21 14.51 -9.66
CA ASP A 68 -2.80 13.27 -8.98
C ASP A 68 -1.44 12.76 -9.48
N VAL A 69 -0.70 12.10 -8.61
CA VAL A 69 0.54 11.39 -8.97
C VAL A 69 0.25 9.91 -9.13
N ILE A 70 0.42 9.40 -10.36
CA ILE A 70 0.20 7.99 -10.67
C ILE A 70 1.57 7.34 -10.88
N CYS A 71 1.92 6.39 -10.00
CA CYS A 71 3.16 5.62 -10.10
C CYS A 71 2.87 4.19 -10.57
N ARG A 72 3.59 3.74 -11.60
CA ARG A 72 3.51 2.37 -12.11
C ARG A 72 4.86 1.70 -11.96
N LYS A 73 4.88 0.49 -11.37
CA LYS A 73 6.11 -0.29 -11.25
C LYS A 73 6.64 -0.61 -12.64
N ALA A 74 7.89 -0.26 -12.89
CA ALA A 74 8.56 -0.42 -14.15
C ALA A 74 9.66 -1.47 -14.04
N ARG A 75 9.97 -2.10 -15.17
CA ARG A 75 11.11 -3.00 -15.31
C ARG A 75 12.17 -2.27 -16.11
N LEU A 76 13.37 -2.15 -15.57
CA LEU A 76 14.53 -1.73 -16.35
C LEU A 76 14.84 -2.84 -17.36
N ILE A 77 14.93 -2.48 -18.63
CA ILE A 77 15.35 -3.37 -19.70
C ILE A 77 16.81 -3.02 -19.96
N ASP A 78 17.71 -3.96 -19.70
CA ASP A 78 19.12 -3.90 -20.12
C ASP A 78 19.26 -4.27 -21.59
#